data_AF-A0A3B0J8L4-F1
#
_entry.id   AF-A0A3B0J8L4-F1
#
_cell.length_a   1.000
_cell.length_b   1.000
_cell.length_c   1.000
_cell.angle_alpha   90.00
_cell.angle_beta   90.00
_cell.angle_gamma   90.00
#
_symmetry.space_group_name_H-M   'P 1'
#
loop_
_entity.id
_entity.type
_entity.pdbx_description
1 polymer ?
#
loop_
_entity_poly.entity_id
_entity_poly.type
_entity_poly.pdbx_seq_one_letter_code
_entity_poly.pdbx_strand_id
1 'polypeptide(L)'
;MDTEEQVYVGDTAMNVKGLLKLANIKTNNAAKTWSQSTADEIRDSINKILSDAWAASAYSMVPMDLLIPPEQFALLSTILVSSAGNQSLLTYLKTNTIDYHQNGIPLNIRAAKWLKGRGVGNKGRMVAYTNEKQYVRFSMVPLQSIPIQYHGLYQLTTYYGRLGAVEPVYRETLAYCDGI
;
A
#
# COMPACT_ATOMS: atom_id res chain seq x y z
N MET A 1 -2.16 -19.23 8.06
CA MET A 1 -1.99 -17.76 8.13
C MET A 1 -1.16 -17.38 6.94
N ASP A 2 -1.77 -16.72 5.96
CA ASP A 2 -1.11 -16.40 4.71
C ASP A 2 -0.08 -15.29 4.95
N THR A 3 1.11 -15.39 4.34
CA THR A 3 2.18 -14.39 4.51
C THR A 3 1.70 -12.97 4.20
N GLU A 4 0.80 -12.81 3.23
CA GLU A 4 0.20 -11.53 2.88
C GLU A 4 -0.63 -10.95 4.03
N GLU A 5 -1.38 -11.78 4.77
CA GLU A 5 -2.21 -11.33 5.88
C GLU A 5 -1.33 -10.79 7.01
N GLN A 6 -0.24 -11.49 7.33
CA GLN A 6 0.73 -11.04 8.33
C GLN A 6 1.38 -9.69 7.93
N VAL A 7 1.70 -9.52 6.64
CA VAL A 7 2.32 -8.28 6.15
C VAL A 7 1.34 -7.11 6.17
N TYR A 8 0.12 -7.29 5.64
CA TYR A 8 -0.82 -6.17 5.46
C TYR A 8 -1.71 -5.91 6.67
N VAL A 9 -2.12 -6.96 7.38
CA VAL A 9 -3.05 -6.88 8.52
C VAL A 9 -2.29 -7.00 9.84
N GLY A 10 -1.32 -7.91 9.90
CA GLY A 10 -0.67 -8.33 11.14
C GLY A 10 -1.49 -9.39 11.87
N ASP A 11 -1.10 -9.70 13.09
CA ASP A 11 -1.70 -10.75 13.91
C ASP A 11 -2.16 -10.19 15.26
N THR A 12 -3.45 -10.33 15.54
CA THR A 12 -4.06 -9.92 16.81
C THR A 12 -3.63 -10.80 17.98
N ALA A 13 -3.34 -12.09 17.76
CA ALA A 13 -2.90 -12.99 18.82
C ALA A 13 -1.49 -12.64 19.31
N MET A 14 -0.61 -12.20 18.39
CA MET A 14 0.75 -11.76 18.71
C MET A 14 0.86 -10.23 18.93
N ASN A 15 -0.25 -9.49 18.86
CA ASN A 15 -0.31 -8.03 18.93
C ASN A 15 0.64 -7.32 17.94
N VAL A 16 0.84 -7.93 16.76
CA VAL A 16 1.67 -7.38 15.69
C VAL A 16 0.78 -6.65 14.69
N LYS A 17 1.16 -5.42 14.32
CA LYS A 17 0.41 -4.61 13.34
C LYS A 17 1.05 -4.73 11.97
N GLY A 18 0.24 -5.03 10.95
CA GLY A 18 0.68 -5.01 9.56
C GLY A 18 0.72 -3.60 8.97
N LEU A 19 1.30 -3.48 7.77
CA LEU A 19 1.58 -2.24 7.08
C LEU A 19 0.38 -1.29 6.96
N LEU A 20 -0.86 -1.78 6.93
CA LEU A 20 -2.05 -0.94 6.75
C LEU A 20 -2.78 -0.62 8.07
N LYS A 21 -2.22 -1.03 9.21
CA LYS A 21 -2.78 -0.84 10.57
C LYS A 21 -1.75 -0.26 11.56
N LEU A 22 -0.59 0.18 11.08
CA LEU A 22 0.45 0.74 11.92
C LEU A 22 -0.07 2.00 12.65
N ALA A 23 0.37 2.20 13.89
CA ALA A 23 0.03 3.37 14.69
C ALA A 23 1.05 4.49 14.47
N ASN A 24 0.64 5.73 14.77
CA ASN A 24 1.45 6.95 14.65
C ASN A 24 1.90 7.23 13.21
N ILE A 25 1.03 6.95 12.25
CA ILE A 25 1.20 7.33 10.85
C ILE A 25 0.23 8.46 10.54
N LYS A 26 0.68 9.45 9.76
CA LYS A 26 -0.15 10.56 9.33
C LYS A 26 -1.35 10.01 8.56
N THR A 27 -2.54 10.28 9.06
CA THR A 27 -3.79 9.82 8.43
C THR A 27 -4.63 11.03 8.06
N ASN A 28 -5.10 11.05 6.83
CA ASN A 28 -6.00 12.06 6.28
C ASN A 28 -7.28 11.38 5.78
N ASN A 29 -8.33 12.15 5.51
CA ASN A 29 -9.58 11.65 4.94
C ASN A 29 -9.80 12.29 3.56
N ALA A 30 -10.22 11.49 2.60
CA ALA A 30 -10.72 11.99 1.33
C ALA A 30 -12.00 12.81 1.58
N ALA A 31 -12.13 13.93 0.86
CA ALA A 31 -13.29 14.82 1.01
C ALA A 31 -14.60 14.15 0.54
N LYS A 32 -14.50 13.25 -0.44
CA LYS A 32 -15.59 12.44 -1.00
C LYS A 32 -15.05 11.06 -1.37
N THR A 33 -15.93 10.06 -1.40
CA THR A 33 -15.61 8.74 -1.94
C THR A 33 -15.27 8.84 -3.41
N TRP A 34 -14.23 8.13 -3.87
CA TRP A 34 -13.74 8.28 -5.25
C TRP A 34 -14.76 7.89 -6.31
N SER A 35 -15.76 7.08 -5.98
CA SER A 35 -16.90 6.78 -6.86
C SER A 35 -17.75 8.00 -7.21
N GLN A 36 -17.74 9.04 -6.38
CA GLN A 36 -18.50 10.28 -6.55
C GLN A 36 -17.59 11.48 -6.88
N SER A 37 -16.28 11.27 -6.89
CA SER A 37 -15.29 12.33 -7.10
C SER A 37 -15.00 12.53 -8.59
N THR A 38 -14.66 13.76 -8.96
CA THR A 38 -14.13 14.06 -10.29
C THR A 38 -12.66 13.62 -10.42
N ALA A 39 -12.15 13.54 -11.65
CA ALA A 39 -10.75 13.23 -11.92
C ALA A 39 -9.78 14.18 -11.18
N ASP A 40 -10.12 15.47 -11.13
CA ASP A 40 -9.32 16.49 -10.42
C ASP A 40 -9.37 16.30 -8.90
N GLU A 41 -10.54 16.00 -8.32
CA GLU A 41 -10.66 15.73 -6.89
C GLU A 41 -9.87 14.48 -6.46
N ILE A 42 -9.82 13.46 -7.32
CA ILE A 42 -9.00 12.25 -7.09
C ILE A 42 -7.51 12.60 -7.18
N ARG A 43 -7.10 13.37 -8.19
CA ARG A 43 -5.70 13.84 -8.33
C ARG A 43 -5.26 14.63 -7.10
N ASP A 44 -6.10 15.54 -6.63
CA ASP A 44 -5.79 16.36 -5.46
C ASP A 44 -5.68 15.49 -4.19
N SER A 45 -6.51 14.45 -4.06
CA SER A 45 -6.41 13.52 -2.94
C SER A 45 -5.09 12.73 -2.92
N ILE A 46 -4.56 12.35 -4.09
CA ILE A 46 -3.27 11.66 -4.24
C ILE A 46 -2.11 12.63 -4.00
N ASN A 47 -2.16 13.83 -4.57
CA ASN A 47 -1.13 14.83 -4.31
C ASN A 47 -1.10 15.23 -2.82
N LYS A 48 -2.25 15.28 -2.15
CA LYS A 48 -2.34 15.60 -0.72
C LYS A 48 -1.73 14.52 0.16
N ILE A 49 -1.95 13.23 -0.10
CA ILE A 49 -1.31 12.16 0.71
C ILE A 49 0.21 12.18 0.53
N LEU A 50 0.71 12.45 -0.69
CA LEU A 50 2.15 12.54 -0.97
C LEU A 50 2.77 13.78 -0.31
N SER A 51 2.11 14.93 -0.37
CA SER A 51 2.60 16.15 0.27
C SER A 51 2.53 16.07 1.80
N ASP A 52 1.49 15.44 2.35
CA ASP A 52 1.35 15.19 3.80
C ASP A 52 2.48 14.28 4.30
N ALA A 53 2.81 13.21 3.56
CA ALA A 53 3.94 12.34 3.87
C ALA A 53 5.28 13.06 3.76
N TRP A 54 5.45 13.89 2.72
CA TRP A 54 6.68 14.65 2.52
C TRP A 54 6.88 15.71 3.61
N ALA A 55 5.82 16.41 4.02
CA ALA A 55 5.87 17.34 5.14
C ALA A 55 6.14 16.62 6.48
N ALA A 56 5.53 15.45 6.70
CA ALA A 56 5.76 14.64 7.89
C ALA A 56 7.21 14.16 8.00
N SER A 57 7.85 13.83 6.86
CA SER A 57 9.27 13.46 6.79
C SER A 57 10.22 14.66 6.82
N ALA A 58 9.75 15.86 7.19
CA ALA A 58 10.51 17.12 7.16
C ALA A 58 11.14 17.41 5.80
N TYR A 59 10.41 17.11 4.73
CA TYR A 59 10.81 17.25 3.33
C TYR A 59 12.01 16.40 2.89
N SER A 60 12.34 15.36 3.65
CA SER A 60 13.49 14.49 3.34
C SER A 60 13.23 13.53 2.17
N MET A 61 12.02 12.97 2.10
CA MET A 61 11.68 11.93 1.12
C MET A 61 10.20 11.98 0.73
N VAL A 62 9.94 11.91 -0.59
CA VAL A 62 8.60 11.72 -1.16
C VAL A 62 8.34 10.22 -1.33
N PRO A 63 7.17 9.69 -0.93
CA PRO A 63 6.85 8.27 -1.12
C PRO A 63 6.77 7.87 -2.60
N MET A 64 7.39 6.74 -2.96
CA MET A 64 7.45 6.23 -4.34
C MET A 64 6.36 5.21 -4.69
N ASP A 65 5.75 4.57 -3.70
CA ASP A 65 4.75 3.53 -3.86
C ASP A 65 3.41 3.95 -3.28
N LEU A 66 2.34 3.70 -4.03
CA LEU A 66 0.97 3.98 -3.63
C LEU A 66 0.12 2.71 -3.72
N LEU A 67 -0.41 2.26 -2.59
CA LEU A 67 -1.39 1.16 -2.54
C LEU A 67 -2.80 1.72 -2.46
N ILE A 68 -3.66 1.22 -3.33
CA ILE A 68 -5.10 1.54 -3.34
C ILE A 68 -5.94 0.26 -3.41
N PRO A 69 -7.21 0.29 -3.02
CA PRO A 69 -8.08 -0.87 -3.18
C PRO A 69 -8.37 -1.16 -4.67
N PRO A 70 -8.70 -2.42 -5.04
CA PRO A 70 -8.84 -2.81 -6.44
C PRO A 70 -9.95 -2.08 -7.21
N GLU A 71 -11.04 -1.73 -6.54
CA GLU A 71 -12.18 -1.02 -7.14
C GLU A 71 -11.77 0.40 -7.60
N GLN A 72 -11.02 1.10 -6.74
CA GLN A 72 -10.46 2.41 -7.04
C GLN A 72 -9.38 2.33 -8.12
N PHE A 73 -8.57 1.27 -8.13
CA PHE A 73 -7.59 1.05 -9.20
C PHE A 73 -8.26 0.86 -10.57
N ALA A 74 -9.34 0.09 -10.64
CA ALA A 74 -10.13 -0.08 -11.87
C ALA A 74 -10.79 1.25 -12.31
N LEU A 75 -11.26 2.06 -11.36
CA LEU A 75 -11.81 3.38 -11.63
C LEU A 75 -10.77 4.33 -12.24
N LEU A 76 -9.54 4.37 -11.70
CA LEU A 76 -8.44 5.17 -12.26
C LEU A 76 -8.04 4.76 -13.69
N SER A 77 -8.21 3.49 -14.03
CA SER A 77 -7.94 2.98 -15.38
C SER A 77 -9.00 3.40 -16.39
N THR A 78 -10.22 3.68 -15.93
CA THR A 78 -11.38 3.94 -16.79
C THR A 78 -11.60 5.44 -17.02
N ILE A 79 -11.26 6.27 -16.04
CA ILE A 79 -11.40 7.73 -16.14
C ILE A 79 -10.32 8.29 -17.07
N LEU A 80 -10.75 9.10 -18.06
CA LEU A 80 -9.86 9.89 -18.90
C LEU A 80 -9.50 11.20 -18.18
N VAL A 81 -8.26 11.67 -18.36
CA VAL A 81 -7.77 12.92 -17.74
C VAL A 81 -8.52 14.14 -18.27
N SER A 82 -8.85 14.13 -19.57
CA SER A 82 -9.69 15.13 -20.21
C SER A 82 -10.26 14.58 -21.51
N SER A 83 -11.29 15.22 -22.07
CA SER A 83 -11.84 14.84 -23.38
C SER A 83 -10.85 15.00 -24.55
N ALA A 84 -9.77 15.77 -24.36
CA ALA A 84 -8.71 15.98 -25.33
C ALA A 84 -7.46 15.11 -25.08
N GLY A 85 -7.31 14.56 -23.87
CA GLY A 85 -6.18 13.73 -23.47
C GLY A 85 -6.49 12.25 -23.65
N ASN A 86 -5.91 11.62 -24.67
CA ASN A 86 -6.07 10.18 -24.94
C ASN A 86 -5.38 9.25 -23.91
N GLN A 87 -5.12 9.72 -22.70
CA GLN A 87 -4.45 8.95 -21.64
C GLN A 87 -5.38 8.78 -20.43
N SER A 88 -5.35 7.58 -19.84
CA SER A 88 -6.07 7.31 -18.60
C SER A 88 -5.48 8.10 -17.43
N LEU A 89 -6.33 8.41 -16.45
CA LEU A 89 -5.93 9.11 -15.23
C LEU A 89 -4.80 8.37 -14.51
N LEU A 90 -4.82 7.04 -14.51
CA LEU A 90 -3.73 6.22 -13.97
C LEU A 90 -2.37 6.54 -14.62
N THR A 91 -2.29 6.58 -15.96
CA THR A 91 -1.03 6.85 -16.66
C THR A 91 -0.54 8.26 -16.39
N TYR A 92 -1.45 9.22 -16.35
CA TYR A 92 -1.13 10.61 -16.04
C TYR A 92 -0.63 10.78 -14.60
N LEU A 93 -1.26 10.14 -13.62
CA LEU A 93 -0.83 10.20 -12.21
C LEU A 93 0.54 9.56 -11.98
N LYS A 94 0.90 8.53 -12.75
CA LYS A 94 2.24 7.93 -12.67
C LYS A 94 3.35 8.91 -13.08
N THR A 95 3.07 9.80 -14.03
CA THR A 95 4.08 10.68 -14.64
C THR A 95 3.98 12.14 -14.21
N ASN A 96 2.82 12.59 -13.71
CA ASN A 96 2.56 13.98 -13.30
C ASN A 96 2.24 14.06 -11.81
N THR A 97 3.10 13.46 -10.98
CA THR A 97 3.03 13.57 -9.51
C THR A 97 4.32 14.15 -8.96
N ILE A 98 4.24 14.68 -7.73
CA ILE A 98 5.38 15.29 -7.03
C ILE A 98 6.57 14.31 -6.93
N ASP A 99 6.28 13.02 -6.79
CA ASP A 99 7.29 11.95 -6.79
C ASP A 99 8.13 11.94 -8.07
N TYR A 100 7.51 12.00 -9.25
CA TYR A 100 8.22 12.03 -10.53
C TYR A 100 9.10 13.27 -10.67
N HIS A 101 8.62 14.44 -10.22
CA HIS A 101 9.38 15.69 -10.32
C HIS A 101 10.53 15.80 -9.32
N GLN A 102 10.41 15.17 -8.14
CA GLN A 102 11.41 15.25 -7.08
C GLN A 102 12.42 14.09 -7.15
N ASN A 103 11.93 12.86 -7.34
CA ASN A 103 12.74 11.64 -7.30
C ASN A 103 13.15 11.16 -8.70
N GLY A 104 12.51 11.66 -9.77
CA GLY A 104 12.79 11.26 -11.16
C GLY A 104 12.26 9.86 -11.53
N ILE A 105 11.45 9.26 -10.65
CA ILE A 105 10.88 7.91 -10.81
C ILE A 105 9.36 8.04 -10.87
N PRO A 106 8.67 7.33 -11.79
CA PRO A 106 7.21 7.38 -11.85
C PRO A 106 6.59 6.69 -10.64
N LEU A 107 5.54 7.30 -10.09
CA LEU A 107 4.84 6.80 -8.92
C LEU A 107 4.27 5.39 -9.18
N ASN A 108 4.60 4.45 -8.30
CA ASN A 108 4.19 3.06 -8.44
C ASN A 108 2.83 2.81 -7.78
N ILE A 109 1.76 2.99 -8.56
CA ILE A 109 0.39 2.73 -8.11
C ILE A 109 0.06 1.25 -8.28
N ARG A 110 -0.31 0.56 -7.18
CA ARG A 110 -0.68 -0.86 -7.14
C ARG A 110 -1.99 -1.10 -6.42
N ALA A 111 -2.73 -2.12 -6.85
CA ALA A 111 -3.94 -2.57 -6.19
C ALA A 111 -3.61 -3.56 -5.07
N ALA A 112 -4.23 -3.43 -3.89
CA ALA A 112 -4.13 -4.39 -2.81
C ALA A 112 -5.52 -4.75 -2.22
N LYS A 113 -5.87 -6.05 -2.22
CA LYS A 113 -7.16 -6.55 -1.72
C LYS A 113 -7.45 -6.16 -0.27
N TRP A 114 -6.40 -6.08 0.54
CA TRP A 114 -6.48 -5.84 1.98
C TRP A 114 -6.85 -4.40 2.36
N LEU A 115 -6.94 -3.48 1.40
CA LEU A 115 -7.31 -2.08 1.64
C LEU A 115 -8.81 -1.80 1.60
N LYS A 116 -9.60 -2.76 1.11
CA LYS A 116 -11.06 -2.64 1.08
C LYS A 116 -11.61 -2.63 2.50
N GLY A 117 -12.39 -1.60 2.84
CA GLY A 117 -13.05 -1.47 4.14
C GLY A 117 -12.13 -1.16 5.33
N ARG A 118 -10.88 -0.75 5.08
CA ARG A 118 -9.88 -0.46 6.13
C ARG A 118 -9.86 0.98 6.61
N GLY A 119 -10.43 1.90 5.86
CA GLY A 119 -10.52 3.29 6.24
C GLY A 119 -11.68 3.57 7.17
N VAL A 120 -11.72 4.80 7.70
CA VAL A 120 -12.84 5.32 8.48
C VAL A 120 -14.17 5.07 7.76
N GLY A 121 -15.19 4.60 8.49
CA GLY A 121 -16.52 4.31 7.93
C GLY A 121 -16.61 3.06 7.06
N ASN A 122 -15.68 2.10 7.24
CA ASN A 122 -15.57 0.87 6.42
C ASN A 122 -15.40 1.17 4.92
N LYS A 123 -14.71 2.27 4.61
CA LYS A 123 -14.36 2.68 3.24
C LYS A 123 -12.95 2.23 2.87
N GLY A 124 -12.55 2.46 1.61
CA GLY A 124 -11.19 2.16 1.17
C GLY A 124 -10.16 3.01 1.93
N ARG A 125 -8.96 2.44 2.11
CA ARG A 125 -7.76 3.16 2.54
C ARG A 125 -6.78 3.22 1.39
N MET A 126 -6.12 4.35 1.22
CA MET A 126 -4.94 4.53 0.38
C MET A 126 -3.72 4.64 1.28
N VAL A 127 -2.60 4.04 0.85
CA VAL A 127 -1.34 4.06 1.60
C VAL A 127 -0.21 4.53 0.69
N ALA A 128 0.46 5.60 1.09
CA ALA A 128 1.69 6.06 0.46
C ALA A 128 2.88 5.59 1.30
N TYR A 129 3.86 4.94 0.65
CA TYR A 129 5.08 4.44 1.28
C TYR A 129 6.22 4.35 0.27
N THR A 130 7.43 4.01 0.75
CA THR A 130 8.57 3.70 -0.12
C THR A 130 8.99 2.27 0.15
N ASN A 131 8.93 1.40 -0.87
CA ASN A 131 9.30 0.00 -0.76
C ASN A 131 10.82 -0.23 -0.89
N GLU A 132 11.60 0.48 -0.07
CA GLU A 132 13.01 0.19 0.09
C GLU A 132 13.26 -0.37 1.49
N LYS A 133 14.24 -1.28 1.57
CA LYS A 133 14.63 -1.91 2.84
C LYS A 133 15.01 -0.87 3.89
N GLN A 134 15.41 0.34 3.53
CA GLN A 134 15.72 1.38 4.50
C GLN A 134 14.49 1.91 5.24
N TYR A 135 13.31 1.91 4.61
CA TYR A 135 12.07 2.47 5.17
C TYR A 135 11.12 1.40 5.71
N VAL A 136 10.87 0.33 4.95
CA VAL A 136 9.95 -0.75 5.32
C VAL A 136 10.63 -2.10 5.19
N ARG A 137 10.57 -2.90 6.26
CA ARG A 137 11.20 -4.23 6.31
C ARG A 137 10.19 -5.28 6.74
N PHE A 138 10.37 -6.48 6.21
CA PHE A 138 9.67 -7.67 6.65
C PHE A 138 10.66 -8.83 6.73
N SER A 139 10.93 -9.29 7.96
CA SER A 139 11.86 -10.39 8.20
C SER A 139 11.14 -11.72 8.00
N MET A 140 11.64 -12.57 7.09
CA MET A 140 11.07 -13.88 6.82
C MET A 140 12.17 -14.90 6.59
N VAL A 141 12.02 -16.08 7.18
CA VAL A 141 12.77 -17.28 6.80
C VAL A 141 11.97 -17.97 5.69
N PRO A 142 12.56 -18.20 4.51
CA PRO A 142 11.86 -18.84 3.41
C PRO A 142 11.36 -20.23 3.81
N LEU A 143 10.30 -20.69 3.14
CA LEU A 143 9.72 -22.00 3.41
C LEU A 143 10.74 -23.11 3.11
N GLN A 144 11.04 -23.93 4.10
CA GLN A 144 11.96 -25.05 4.00
C GLN A 144 11.20 -26.37 4.16
N SER A 145 11.57 -27.36 3.36
CA SER A 145 11.09 -28.74 3.52
C SER A 145 11.98 -29.48 4.52
N ILE A 146 11.35 -30.28 5.38
CA ILE A 146 12.08 -31.35 6.07
C ILE A 146 12.23 -32.56 5.12
N PRO A 147 13.22 -33.44 5.36
CA PRO A 147 13.36 -34.67 4.60
C PRO A 147 12.07 -35.50 4.60
N ILE A 148 11.80 -36.15 3.47
CA ILE A 148 10.59 -36.94 3.26
C ILE A 148 10.53 -38.11 4.24
N GLN A 149 9.38 -38.30 4.86
CA GLN A 149 9.13 -39.41 5.77
C GLN A 149 8.17 -40.39 5.10
N TYR A 150 8.56 -41.66 5.08
CA TYR A 150 7.75 -42.75 4.57
C TYR A 150 6.86 -43.27 5.69
N HIS A 151 5.54 -43.23 5.50
CA HIS A 151 4.58 -43.76 6.45
C HIS A 151 3.63 -44.73 5.72
N GLY A 152 3.97 -46.01 5.75
CA GLY A 152 3.30 -47.04 4.96
C GLY A 152 3.42 -46.76 3.46
N LEU A 153 2.28 -46.59 2.79
CA LEU A 153 2.18 -46.26 1.36
C LEU A 153 2.25 -44.75 1.07
N TYR A 154 2.25 -43.91 2.10
CA TYR A 154 2.25 -42.46 1.96
C TYR A 154 3.63 -41.86 2.16
N GLN A 155 3.87 -40.75 1.46
CA GLN A 155 5.04 -39.89 1.64
C GLN A 155 4.58 -38.58 2.25
N LEU A 156 5.15 -38.24 3.41
CA LEU A 156 4.85 -37.02 4.15
C LEU A 156 6.07 -36.11 4.15
N THR A 157 5.88 -34.87 3.70
CA THR A 157 6.86 -33.79 3.83
C THR A 157 6.19 -32.63 4.54
N THR A 158 6.77 -32.20 5.65
CA THR A 158 6.36 -30.97 6.32
C THR A 158 7.15 -29.80 5.76
N TYR A 159 6.46 -28.70 5.51
CA TYR A 159 7.08 -27.42 5.21
C TYR A 159 6.97 -26.51 6.42
N TYR A 160 8.04 -25.81 6.75
CA TYR A 160 8.04 -24.81 7.81
C TYR A 160 8.73 -23.54 7.36
N GLY A 161 8.25 -22.41 7.87
CA GLY A 161 8.82 -21.08 7.66
C GLY A 161 8.60 -20.26 8.91
N ARG A 162 9.39 -19.20 9.07
CA ARG A 162 9.22 -18.25 10.18
C ARG A 162 8.90 -16.88 9.60
N LEU A 163 7.77 -16.33 10.03
CA LEU A 163 7.33 -15.00 9.65
C LEU A 163 7.62 -14.03 10.79
N GLY A 164 8.21 -12.90 10.47
CA GLY A 164 8.39 -11.79 11.41
C GLY A 164 7.21 -10.82 11.40
N ALA A 165 7.50 -9.59 11.80
CA ALA A 165 6.60 -8.46 11.76
C ALA A 165 7.02 -7.46 10.68
N VAL A 166 6.10 -6.61 10.25
CA VAL A 166 6.44 -5.44 9.43
C VAL A 166 7.04 -4.37 10.34
N GLU A 167 8.23 -3.91 9.96
CA GLU A 167 8.99 -2.90 10.69
C GLU A 167 9.11 -1.64 9.82
N PRO A 168 8.36 -0.58 10.13
CA PRO A 168 8.61 0.75 9.56
C PRO A 168 9.76 1.41 10.32
N VAL A 169 10.91 1.58 9.66
CA VAL A 169 12.09 2.24 10.23
C VAL A 169 11.82 3.72 10.45
N TYR A 170 11.24 4.36 9.43
CA TYR A 170 10.77 5.74 9.47
C TYR A 170 9.26 5.71 9.22
N ARG A 171 8.49 6.09 10.23
CA ARG A 171 7.01 6.06 10.15
C ARG A 171 6.47 7.33 9.52
N GLU A 172 7.24 8.40 9.62
CA GLU A 172 6.98 9.72 9.07
C GLU A 172 6.97 9.75 7.54
N THR A 173 7.65 8.80 6.87
CA THR A 173 7.61 8.65 5.41
C THR A 173 6.38 7.88 4.93
N LEU A 174 5.51 7.44 5.84
CA LEU A 174 4.27 6.75 5.54
C LEU A 174 3.10 7.71 5.74
N ALA A 175 2.10 7.61 4.87
CA ALA A 175 0.83 8.29 5.09
C ALA A 175 -0.34 7.41 4.65
N TYR A 176 -1.49 7.66 5.29
CA TYR A 176 -2.77 7.03 4.99
C TYR A 176 -3.78 8.09 4.56
N CYS A 177 -4.63 7.72 3.60
CA CYS A 177 -5.83 8.48 3.26
C CYS A 177 -7.04 7.55 3.30
N ASP A 178 -7.99 7.85 4.18
CA ASP A 178 -9.19 7.06 4.41
C ASP A 178 -10.41 7.65 3.70
N GLY A 179 -11.41 6.82 3.40
CA GLY A 179 -12.67 7.32 2.83
C GLY A 179 -12.71 7.35 1.30
N ILE A 180 -11.76 6.68 0.63
CA ILE A 180 -11.73 6.54 -0.84
C ILE A 180 -12.65 5.45 -1.36
#